data_AF-A0A7J9RL84-F1
#
_entry.id   AF-A0A7J9RL84-F1
#
_cell.length_a   1.000
_cell.length_b   1.000
_cell.length_c   1.000
_cell.angle_alpha   90.00
_cell.angle_beta   90.00
_cell.angle_gamma   90.00
#
_symmetry.space_group_name_H-M   'P 1'
#
loop_
_entity.id
_entity.type
_entity.pdbx_description
1 polymer ?
#
loop_
_entity_poly.entity_id
_entity_poly.type
_entity_poly.pdbx_seq_one_letter_code
_entity_poly.pdbx_strand_id
1 'polypeptide(L)' 'MKRNVKIVTIIVVVLIAAFLLLPILSGNAPIPENISAREIGEFIGGFARYWIDVLRSAFSFFL' A
#
# COMPACT_ATOMS: atom_id res chain seq x y z
N MET A 1 10.61 3.08 29.59
CA MET A 1 9.33 3.15 28.84
C MET A 1 9.28 4.15 27.67
N LYS A 2 9.93 5.34 27.73
CA LYS A 2 9.81 6.40 26.69
C LYS A 2 10.50 6.16 25.33
N ARG A 3 11.50 5.27 25.22
CA ARG A 3 12.27 5.06 23.96
C ARG A 3 11.57 4.09 23.00
N ASN A 4 11.03 2.99 23.52
CA ASN A 4 10.38 1.94 22.73
C ASN A 4 9.13 2.45 22.02
N VAL A 5 8.32 3.28 22.71
CA VAL A 5 7.11 3.89 22.11
C VAL A 5 7.47 4.74 20.89
N LYS A 6 8.56 5.52 20.95
CA LYS A 6 9.00 6.35 19.81
C LYS A 6 9.39 5.51 18.59
N ILE A 7 10.12 4.43 18.81
CA ILE A 7 10.55 3.52 17.73
C ILE A 7 9.34 2.84 17.11
N VAL A 8 8.42 2.33 17.94
CA VAL A 8 7.16 1.73 17.46
C VAL A 8 6.36 2.74 16.64
N THR A 9 6.23 3.99 17.10
CA THR A 9 5.56 5.04 16.33
C THR A 9 6.21 5.27 14.97
N ILE A 10 7.54 5.36 14.91
CA ILE A 10 8.27 5.54 13.65
C ILE A 10 8.01 4.36 12.71
N ILE A 11 8.12 3.12 13.21
CA ILE A 11 7.86 1.91 12.42
C ILE A 11 6.45 1.93 11.86
N VAL A 12 5.45 2.25 12.68
CA VAL A 12 4.05 2.31 12.25
C VAL A 12 3.86 3.37 11.17
N VAL A 13 4.42 4.57 11.32
CA VAL A 13 4.34 5.64 10.31
C VAL A 13 4.98 5.21 8.99
N VAL A 14 6.16 4.58 9.05
CA VAL A 14 6.85 4.06 7.85
C VAL A 14 6.03 2.97 7.18
N LEU A 15 5.42 2.05 7.94
CA LEU A 15 4.59 0.99 7.38
C LEU A 15 3.32 1.54 6.75
N ILE A 16 2.66 2.53 7.36
CA ILE A 16 1.48 3.18 6.76
C ILE A 16 1.87 3.92 5.48
N ALA A 17 2.99 4.65 5.50
CA ALA A 17 3.49 5.33 4.31
C ALA A 17 3.80 4.34 3.19
N ALA A 18 4.50 3.24 3.49
CA ALA A 18 4.76 2.17 2.53
C ALA A 18 3.45 1.55 2.01
N PHE A 19 2.49 1.29 2.90
CA PHE A 19 1.20 0.72 2.54
C PHE A 19 0.45 1.58 1.51
N LEU A 20 0.50 2.90 1.67
CA LEU A 20 -0.20 3.83 0.78
C LEU A 20 0.60 4.16 -0.49
N LEU A 21 1.91 4.35 -0.38
CA LEU A 21 2.73 4.87 -1.47
C LEU A 21 3.15 3.77 -2.46
N LEU A 22 3.40 2.55 -2.02
CA LEU A 22 3.92 1.50 -2.92
C LEU A 22 2.96 1.14 -4.08
N PRO A 23 1.63 1.01 -3.88
CA PRO A 23 0.71 0.79 -4.99
C PRO A 23 0.73 1.93 -6.02
N ILE A 24 0.92 3.17 -5.56
CA ILE A 24 0.98 4.36 -6.41
C ILE A 24 2.30 4.40 -7.20
N LEU A 25 3.43 4.23 -6.50
CA LEU A 25 4.77 4.28 -7.08
C LEU A 25 5.04 3.12 -8.04
N SER A 26 4.36 1.98 -7.86
CA SER A 26 4.45 0.85 -8.79
C SER A 26 3.60 1.02 -10.06
N GLY A 27 2.77 2.07 -10.13
CA GLY A 27 1.84 2.30 -11.24
C GLY A 27 0.59 1.43 -11.21
N ASN A 28 0.40 0.60 -10.18
CA ASN A 28 -0.78 -0.25 -10.06
C ASN A 28 -2.03 0.51 -9.60
N ALA A 29 -1.85 1.56 -8.80
CA ALA A 29 -2.92 2.43 -8.32
C ALA A 29 -2.63 3.90 -8.72
N PRO A 30 -2.77 4.27 -10.01
CA PRO A 30 -2.53 5.63 -10.46
C PRO A 30 -3.48 6.59 -9.73
N ILE A 31 -2.96 7.73 -9.28
CA ILE A 31 -3.78 8.75 -8.62
C ILE A 31 -4.81 9.25 -9.64
N PRO A 32 -6.11 9.22 -9.33
CA PRO A 32 -7.14 9.65 -10.25
C PRO A 32 -7.03 11.16 -10.50
N GLU A 33 -7.14 11.57 -11.76
CA GLU A 33 -7.12 12.99 -12.14
C GLU A 33 -8.48 13.65 -11.93
N ASN A 34 -9.55 12.86 -12.03
CA ASN A 34 -10.94 13.27 -11.82
C ASN A 34 -11.65 12.32 -10.85
N ILE A 35 -12.70 12.81 -10.21
CA ILE A 35 -13.57 12.02 -9.30
C ILE A 35 -14.60 11.19 -10.11
N SER A 36 -14.23 10.74 -11.30
CA SER A 36 -15.10 9.87 -12.09
C SER A 36 -15.17 8.49 -11.45
N ALA A 37 -16.34 7.85 -11.44
CA ALA A 37 -16.51 6.53 -10.85
C ALA A 37 -15.55 5.49 -11.44
N ARG A 38 -15.21 5.64 -12.72
CA ARG A 38 -14.23 4.79 -13.41
C ARG A 38 -12.83 4.96 -12.83
N GLU A 39 -12.33 6.19 -12.75
CA GLU A 39 -10.97 6.46 -12.25
C GLU A 39 -10.83 6.07 -10.77
N ILE A 40 -11.87 6.30 -9.95
CA ILE A 40 -11.89 5.83 -8.56
C ILE A 40 -11.87 4.30 -8.49
N GLY A 41 -12.65 3.63 -9.34
CA GLY A 41 -12.66 2.17 -9.43
C GLY A 41 -11.32 1.59 -9.86
N GLU A 42 -10.66 2.23 -10.83
CA GLU A 42 -9.31 1.87 -11.29
C GLU A 42 -8.27 2.05 -10.17
N PHE A 43 -8.33 3.17 -9.43
CA PHE A 43 -7.45 3.42 -8.28
C PHE A 43 -7.64 2.38 -7.17
N ILE A 44 -8.88 2.18 -6.70
CA ILE A 44 -9.17 1.24 -5.60
C ILE A 44 -8.88 -0.20 -6.03
N GLY A 45 -9.30 -0.61 -7.22
CA GLY A 45 -9.06 -1.94 -7.75
C GLY A 45 -7.59 -2.21 -8.03
N GLY A 46 -6.85 -1.21 -8.48
CA GLY A 46 -5.40 -1.22 -8.63
C GLY A 46 -4.68 -1.39 -7.30
N PHE A 47 -5.10 -0.62 -6.29
CA PHE A 47 -4.56 -0.68 -4.93
C PHE A 47 -4.77 -2.06 -4.30
N ALA A 48 -5.97 -2.61 -4.42
CA ALA A 48 -6.28 -3.95 -3.90
C ALA A 48 -5.47 -5.05 -4.62
N ARG A 49 -5.38 -4.99 -5.96
CA ARG A 49 -4.61 -5.96 -6.75
C ARG A 49 -3.13 -5.97 -6.36
N TYR A 50 -2.51 -4.80 -6.20
CA TYR A 50 -1.11 -4.69 -5.76
C TYR A 50 -0.85 -5.50 -4.48
N TRP A 51 -1.67 -5.32 -3.44
CA TRP A 51 -1.47 -6.02 -2.18
C TRP A 51 -1.76 -7.51 -2.28
N ILE A 52 -2.76 -7.92 -3.07
CA ILE A 52 -3.03 -9.33 -3.34
C ILE A 52 -1.81 -9.98 -4.01
N ASP A 53 -1.22 -9.34 -5.02
CA ASP A 53 -0.08 -9.87 -5.76
C ASP A 53 1.18 -9.92 -4.89
N VAL A 54 1.45 -8.89 -4.09
CA VAL A 54 2.56 -8.87 -3.13
C VAL A 54 2.40 -9.98 -2.09
N LEU A 55 1.20 -10.14 -1.52
CA LEU A 55 0.94 -11.21 -0.55
C LEU A 55 1.08 -12.59 -1.19
N ARG A 56 0.51 -12.80 -2.39
CA ARG A 56 0.69 -14.05 -3.14
C ARG A 56 2.16 -14.37 -3.38
N SER A 57 2.93 -13.38 -3.82
CA SER A 57 4.37 -13.54 -4.05
C SER A 57 5.10 -13.88 -2.76
N ALA A 58 4.83 -13.15 -1.67
CA ALA A 58 5.46 -13.40 -0.37
C ALA A 58 5.14 -14.80 0.18
N PHE A 59 3.88 -15.25 0.08
CA PHE A 59 3.48 -16.59 0.52
C PHE A 59 4.00 -17.70 -0.41
N SER A 60 4.11 -17.45 -1.72
CA SER A 60 4.72 -18.40 -2.66
C SER A 60 6.23 -18.54 -2.48
N PHE A 61 6.90 -17.52 -1.94
CA PHE A 61 8.32 -17.57 -1.62
C PHE A 61 8.60 -18.27 -0.27
N PHE A 62 7.59 -18.34 0.61
CA PHE A 62 7.74 -18.83 1.99
C PHE A 62 7.27 -20.27 2.20
N LEU A 63 6.58 -20.87 1.23
CA LEU A 63 6.14 -22.28 1.18
C LEU A 63 7.01 -23.07 0.20
#